data_AF-A0A679JIY1-F1
#
_entry.id   AF-A0A679JIY1-F1
#
_cell.length_a   1.000
_cell.length_b   1.000
_cell.length_c   1.000
_cell.angle_alpha   90.00
_cell.angle_beta   90.00
_cell.angle_gamma   90.00
#
_symmetry.space_group_name_H-M   'P 1'
#
loop_
_entity.id
_entity.type
_entity.pdbx_description
1 polymer ?
#
loop_
_entity_poly.entity_id
_entity_poly.type
_entity_poly.pdbx_seq_one_letter_code
_entity_poly.pdbx_strand_id
1 'polypeptide(L)'
;MLEARCRVVDIGAHGSLGARVRLAHCERQLAACREALEDPEKAAAVRVARALYLRFLLSSASARLKPWCDGEDLAHMPSSHMFEWIAHDFERVELAALEDAMTPAEAAMYARSLEGVDD
;
A
#
# COMPACT_ATOMS: atom_id res chain seq x y z
N MET A 1 -4.94 49.90 -16.52
CA MET A 1 -3.90 49.92 -15.48
C MET A 1 -4.42 49.11 -14.29
N LEU A 2 -4.00 47.85 -14.16
CA LEU A 2 -4.24 47.02 -12.98
C LEU A 2 -3.20 45.88 -13.02
N GLU A 3 -1.99 46.20 -12.55
CA GLU A 3 -0.98 45.18 -12.23
C GLU A 3 -1.41 44.47 -10.95
N ALA A 4 -2.06 43.32 -11.10
CA ALA A 4 -2.13 42.34 -10.04
C ALA A 4 -0.73 41.75 -9.85
N ARG A 5 0.07 42.41 -8.99
CA ARG A 5 1.35 41.90 -8.53
C ARG A 5 1.12 40.52 -7.90
N CYS A 6 1.46 39.48 -8.66
CA CYS A 6 1.65 38.15 -8.15
C CYS A 6 2.72 38.24 -7.05
N ARG A 7 2.29 38.24 -5.78
CA ARG A 7 3.22 38.04 -4.67
C ARG A 7 3.78 36.65 -4.87
N VAL A 8 5.05 36.58 -5.28
CA VAL A 8 5.87 35.38 -5.13
C VAL A 8 5.87 35.08 -3.64
N VAL A 9 5.00 34.17 -3.23
CA VAL A 9 5.06 33.61 -1.89
C VAL A 9 6.38 32.86 -1.84
N ASP A 10 7.22 33.22 -0.89
CA ASP A 10 8.51 32.60 -0.63
C ASP A 10 8.29 31.18 -0.06
N ILE A 11 7.72 30.29 -0.87
CA ILE A 11 7.43 28.88 -0.55
C ILE A 11 8.68 28.01 -0.82
N GLY A 12 9.64 28.53 -1.59
CA GLY A 12 10.67 27.74 -2.27
C GLY A 12 11.81 27.23 -1.37
N ALA A 13 12.25 27.98 -0.36
CA ALA A 13 13.49 27.64 0.36
C ALA A 13 13.25 26.84 1.65
N HIS A 14 12.26 27.21 2.47
CA HIS A 14 12.00 26.56 3.75
C HIS A 14 11.18 25.26 3.62
N GLY A 15 10.20 25.24 2.71
CA GLY A 15 9.43 24.03 2.39
C GLY A 15 10.29 22.94 1.75
N SER A 16 11.26 23.34 0.90
CA SER A 16 12.17 22.39 0.26
C SER A 16 13.21 21.82 1.22
N LEU A 17 13.75 22.62 2.15
CA LEU A 17 14.65 22.11 3.19
C LEU A 17 13.92 21.10 4.11
N GLY A 18 12.73 21.44 4.59
CA GLY A 18 11.90 20.53 5.39
C GLY A 18 11.53 19.25 4.63
N ALA A 19 11.16 19.35 3.36
CA ALA A 19 10.90 18.19 2.52
C ALA A 19 12.14 17.31 2.33
N ARG A 20 13.31 17.90 2.09
CA ARG A 20 14.58 17.17 1.96
C ARG A 20 14.98 16.44 3.24
N VAL A 21 14.77 17.06 4.40
CA VAL A 21 15.03 16.40 5.70
C VAL A 21 14.12 15.19 5.89
N ARG A 22 12.82 15.32 5.60
CA ARG A 22 11.87 14.19 5.66
C ARG A 22 12.24 13.09 4.68
N LEU A 23 12.59 13.45 3.44
CA LEU A 23 12.99 12.50 2.41
C LEU A 23 14.25 11.74 2.84
N ALA A 24 15.29 12.44 3.31
CA ALA A 24 16.51 11.80 3.79
C ALA A 24 16.25 10.90 5.01
N HIS A 25 15.30 11.25 5.88
CA HIS A 25 14.88 10.38 6.98
C HIS A 25 14.20 9.11 6.46
N CYS A 26 13.28 9.24 5.51
CA CYS A 26 12.60 8.10 4.88
C CYS A 26 13.59 7.20 4.14
N GLU A 27 14.56 7.78 3.42
CA GLU A 27 15.62 7.03 2.73
C GLU A 27 16.47 6.22 3.71
N ARG A 28 16.85 6.80 4.85
CA ARG A 28 17.57 6.06 5.90
C ARG A 28 16.74 4.93 6.51
N GLN A 29 15.46 5.19 6.77
CA GLN A 29 14.56 4.14 7.27
C GLN A 29 14.38 3.02 6.24
N LEU A 30 14.21 3.36 4.96
CA LEU A 30 14.08 2.40 3.88
C LEU A 30 15.36 1.56 3.74
N ALA A 31 16.54 2.18 3.82
CA ALA A 31 17.81 1.45 3.81
C ALA A 31 17.91 0.48 4.98
N ALA A 32 17.58 0.91 6.21
CA ALA A 32 17.57 0.04 7.39
C ALA A 32 16.56 -1.11 7.27
N CYS A 33 15.37 -0.86 6.69
CA CYS A 33 14.40 -1.91 6.41
C CYS A 33 14.94 -2.92 5.39
N ARG A 34 15.61 -2.46 4.33
CA ARG A 34 16.21 -3.34 3.32
C ARG A 34 17.29 -4.23 3.93
N GLU A 35 18.18 -3.66 4.72
CA GLU A 35 19.22 -4.40 5.44
C GLU A 35 18.60 -5.44 6.39
N ALA A 36 17.55 -5.06 7.13
CA ALA A 36 16.85 -6.00 8.01
C ALA A 36 16.17 -7.16 7.27
N LEU A 37 15.79 -6.95 6.00
CA LEU A 37 15.18 -7.96 5.14
C LEU A 37 16.21 -8.84 4.41
N GLU A 38 17.52 -8.62 4.57
CA GLU A 38 18.54 -9.55 4.11
C GLU A 38 18.55 -10.85 4.94
N ASP A 39 18.04 -10.78 6.17
CA ASP A 39 17.79 -11.95 7.02
C ASP A 39 16.60 -12.74 6.45
N PRO A 40 16.81 -13.99 5.99
CA PRO A 40 15.76 -14.78 5.34
C PRO A 40 14.59 -15.10 6.28
N GLU A 41 14.82 -15.23 7.59
CA GLU A 41 13.75 -15.51 8.55
C GLU A 41 12.84 -14.28 8.74
N LYS A 42 13.43 -13.10 8.81
CA LYS A 42 12.66 -11.84 8.86
C LYS A 42 11.93 -11.58 7.55
N ALA A 43 12.58 -11.82 6.42
CA ALA A 43 11.94 -11.69 5.11
C ALA A 43 10.73 -12.64 4.99
N ALA A 44 10.88 -13.89 5.42
CA ALA A 44 9.80 -14.87 5.48
C ALA A 44 8.64 -14.39 6.37
N ALA A 45 8.93 -13.93 7.60
CA ALA A 45 7.93 -13.43 8.53
C ALA A 45 7.15 -12.23 7.95
N VAL A 46 7.85 -11.28 7.31
CA VAL A 46 7.23 -10.12 6.67
C VAL A 46 6.39 -10.54 5.47
N ARG A 47 6.86 -11.47 4.65
CA ARG A 47 6.10 -12.00 3.50
C ARG A 47 4.78 -12.63 3.95
N VAL A 48 4.84 -13.52 4.95
CA VAL A 48 3.65 -14.19 5.51
C VAL A 48 2.70 -13.17 6.15
N ALA A 49 3.22 -12.25 6.97
CA ALA A 49 2.40 -11.21 7.60
C ALA A 49 1.71 -10.31 6.56
N ARG A 50 2.42 -9.94 5.48
CA ARG A 50 1.85 -9.15 4.39
C ARG A 50 0.75 -9.91 3.64
N ALA A 51 0.97 -11.19 3.34
CA ALA A 51 -0.03 -12.03 2.68
C ALA A 51 -1.31 -12.19 3.54
N LEU A 52 -1.17 -12.38 4.86
CA LEU A 52 -2.30 -12.41 5.79
C LEU A 52 -3.06 -11.08 5.82
N TYR A 53 -2.35 -9.97 5.85
CA TYR A 53 -2.98 -8.65 5.82
C TYR A 53 -3.73 -8.38 4.51
N LEU A 54 -3.15 -8.78 3.37
CA LEU A 54 -3.82 -8.68 2.07
C LEU A 54 -5.09 -9.54 2.00
N ARG A 55 -5.09 -10.75 2.56
CA ARG A 55 -6.31 -11.56 2.69
C ARG A 55 -7.39 -10.83 3.49
N PHE A 56 -7.02 -10.18 4.59
CA PHE A 56 -7.95 -9.36 5.39
C PHE A 56 -8.49 -8.16 4.60
N LEU A 57 -7.65 -7.49 3.81
CA LEU A 57 -8.13 -6.42 2.93
C LEU A 57 -9.09 -6.95 1.87
N LEU A 58 -8.75 -8.05 1.21
CA LEU A 58 -9.59 -8.64 0.17
C LEU A 58 -10.91 -9.19 0.71
N SER A 59 -10.96 -9.69 1.95
CA SER A 59 -12.20 -10.17 2.57
C SER A 59 -13.20 -9.03 2.81
N SER A 60 -12.72 -7.81 3.06
CA SER A 60 -13.55 -6.63 3.24
C SER A 60 -13.89 -5.89 1.94
N ALA A 61 -13.30 -6.29 0.80
CA ALA A 61 -13.51 -5.64 -0.50
C ALA A 61 -15.00 -5.56 -0.89
N SER A 62 -15.78 -6.61 -0.63
CA SER A 62 -17.21 -6.61 -0.90
C SER A 62 -17.94 -5.47 -0.18
N ALA A 63 -17.61 -5.17 1.08
CA ALA A 63 -18.21 -4.07 1.82
C ALA A 63 -17.72 -2.69 1.34
N ARG A 64 -16.43 -2.57 1.00
CA ARG A 64 -15.82 -1.30 0.55
C ARG A 64 -16.23 -0.93 -0.87
N LEU A 65 -16.47 -1.91 -1.74
CA LEU A 65 -16.82 -1.72 -3.15
C LEU A 65 -18.33 -1.76 -3.43
N LYS A 66 -19.14 -2.48 -2.63
CA LYS A 66 -20.61 -2.62 -2.81
C LYS A 66 -21.40 -1.33 -2.97
N PRO A 67 -21.06 -0.18 -2.37
CA PRO A 67 -21.88 1.01 -2.52
C PRO A 67 -22.02 1.51 -3.97
N TRP A 68 -21.23 0.99 -4.91
CA TRP A 68 -21.18 1.49 -6.27
C TRP A 68 -21.13 0.31 -7.26
N CYS A 69 -22.08 0.30 -8.19
CA CYS A 69 -22.29 -0.76 -9.17
C CYS A 69 -21.49 -0.46 -10.45
N ASP A 70 -20.97 -1.50 -11.12
CA ASP A 70 -20.24 -1.44 -12.40
C ASP A 70 -21.01 -0.74 -13.55
N GLY A 71 -22.30 -0.42 -13.34
CA GLY A 71 -23.15 0.34 -14.25
C GLY A 71 -23.19 1.84 -14.00
N GLU A 72 -22.47 2.36 -13.00
CA GLU A 72 -22.37 3.80 -12.79
C GLU A 72 -21.38 4.46 -13.74
N ASP A 73 -21.76 5.62 -14.27
CA ASP A 73 -20.96 6.38 -15.22
C ASP A 73 -19.61 6.80 -14.60
N LEU A 74 -18.52 6.31 -15.19
CA LEU A 74 -17.15 6.66 -14.81
C LEU A 74 -16.93 8.18 -14.80
N ALA A 75 -17.66 8.96 -15.60
CA ALA A 75 -17.54 10.41 -15.64
C ALA A 75 -18.00 11.10 -14.34
N HIS A 76 -18.82 10.43 -13.53
CA HIS A 76 -19.36 10.97 -12.28
C HIS A 76 -18.82 10.26 -11.02
N MET A 77 -17.91 9.29 -11.20
CA MET A 77 -17.31 8.54 -10.10
C MET A 77 -16.36 9.44 -9.28
N PRO A 78 -16.51 9.50 -7.94
CA PRO A 78 -15.53 10.16 -7.09
C PRO A 78 -14.15 9.53 -7.25
N SER A 79 -13.08 10.33 -7.36
CA SER A 79 -11.73 9.80 -7.54
C SER A 79 -11.31 8.83 -6.43
N SER A 80 -11.74 9.07 -5.19
CA SER A 80 -11.51 8.16 -4.06
C SER A 80 -12.04 6.75 -4.31
N HIS A 81 -13.13 6.61 -5.07
CA HIS A 81 -13.71 5.32 -5.39
C HIS A 81 -12.95 4.61 -6.51
N MET A 82 -12.56 5.34 -7.56
CA MET A 82 -11.68 4.81 -8.60
C MET A 82 -10.36 4.29 -7.99
N PHE A 83 -9.79 5.02 -7.02
CA PHE A 83 -8.59 4.57 -6.31
C PHE A 83 -8.82 3.31 -5.49
N GLU A 84 -10.01 3.11 -4.90
CA GLU A 84 -10.34 1.90 -4.15
C GLU A 84 -10.41 0.66 -5.07
N TRP A 85 -11.00 0.80 -6.25
CA TRP A 85 -11.00 -0.27 -7.27
C TRP A 85 -9.59 -0.63 -7.74
N ILE A 86 -8.79 0.40 -8.05
CA ILE A 86 -7.39 0.22 -8.44
C ILE A 86 -6.62 -0.46 -7.30
N ALA A 87 -6.80 -0.02 -6.05
CA ALA A 87 -6.16 -0.62 -4.89
C ALA A 87 -6.52 -2.09 -4.73
N HIS A 88 -7.80 -2.44 -4.87
CA HIS A 88 -8.26 -3.83 -4.82
C HIS A 88 -7.59 -4.72 -5.88
N ASP A 89 -7.44 -4.23 -7.12
CA ASP A 89 -6.73 -4.99 -8.16
C ASP A 89 -5.26 -5.18 -7.83
N PHE A 90 -4.59 -4.16 -7.30
CA PHE A 90 -3.21 -4.27 -6.84
C PHE A 90 -3.07 -5.20 -5.63
N GLU A 91 -4.01 -5.19 -4.69
CA GLU A 91 -4.03 -6.10 -3.53
C GLU A 91 -4.06 -7.57 -3.99
N ARG A 92 -4.85 -7.88 -5.02
CA ARG A 92 -4.92 -9.23 -5.61
C ARG A 92 -3.63 -9.64 -6.28
N VAL A 93 -3.05 -8.76 -7.10
CA VAL A 93 -1.79 -9.02 -7.81
C VAL A 93 -0.63 -9.19 -6.83
N GLU A 94 -0.56 -8.34 -5.81
CA GLU A 94 0.47 -8.42 -4.77
C GLU A 94 0.35 -9.73 -3.98
N LEU A 95 -0.86 -10.13 -3.58
CA LEU A 95 -1.07 -11.38 -2.86
C LEU A 95 -0.61 -12.58 -3.68
N ALA A 96 -1.01 -12.67 -4.95
CA ALA A 96 -0.59 -13.75 -5.83
C ALA A 96 0.94 -13.82 -5.97
N ALA A 97 1.60 -12.67 -6.15
CA ALA A 97 3.05 -12.61 -6.24
C ALA A 97 3.76 -13.04 -4.93
N LEU A 98 3.17 -12.72 -3.77
CA LEU A 98 3.70 -13.16 -2.48
C LEU A 98 3.55 -14.68 -2.30
N GLU A 99 2.36 -15.22 -2.60
CA GLU A 99 2.08 -16.67 -2.51
C GLU A 99 2.98 -17.47 -3.45
N ASP A 100 3.19 -17.01 -4.69
CA ASP A 100 4.10 -17.65 -5.66
C ASP A 100 5.58 -17.61 -5.21
N ALA A 101 5.97 -16.57 -4.47
CA ALA A 101 7.33 -16.40 -3.96
C ALA A 101 7.59 -17.15 -2.65
N MET A 102 6.56 -17.72 -2.01
CA MET A 102 6.73 -18.43 -0.75
C MET A 102 7.50 -19.73 -0.93
N THR A 103 8.41 -20.02 0.01
CA THR A 103 8.96 -21.36 0.14
C THR A 103 7.89 -22.34 0.67
N PRO A 104 8.06 -23.66 0.49
CA PRO A 104 7.11 -24.63 1.05
C PRO A 104 6.91 -24.51 2.57
N ALA A 105 7.97 -24.13 3.31
CA ALA A 105 7.89 -23.92 4.75
C ALA A 105 7.07 -22.67 5.11
N GLU A 106 7.20 -21.60 4.34
CA GLU A 106 6.42 -20.37 4.48
C GLU A 106 4.96 -20.60 4.11
N ALA A 107 4.69 -21.30 3.01
CA ALA A 107 3.33 -21.65 2.60
C ALA A 107 2.61 -22.49 3.66
N ALA A 108 3.31 -23.44 4.29
CA ALA A 108 2.78 -24.23 5.40
C ALA A 108 2.50 -23.37 6.64
N MET A 109 3.37 -22.39 6.95
CA MET A 109 3.14 -21.44 8.04
C MET A 109 1.91 -20.56 7.75
N TYR A 110 1.83 -20.02 6.55
CA TYR A 110 0.73 -19.20 6.07
C TYR A 110 -0.61 -19.95 6.13
N ALA A 111 -0.66 -21.19 5.63
CA ALA A 111 -1.87 -22.01 5.67
C ALA A 111 -2.36 -22.25 7.11
N ARG A 112 -1.46 -22.63 8.03
CA ARG A 112 -1.81 -22.79 9.45
C ARG A 112 -2.33 -21.51 10.09
N SER A 113 -1.81 -20.35 9.69
CA SER A 113 -2.30 -19.06 10.18
C SER A 113 -3.70 -18.71 9.68
N LEU A 114 -4.13 -19.25 8.53
CA LEU A 114 -5.49 -19.09 8.03
C LEU A 114 -6.48 -19.99 8.76
N GLU A 115 -6.09 -21.23 9.06
CA GLU A 115 -6.93 -22.21 9.78
C GLU A 115 -7.35 -21.73 11.18
N GLY A 116 -6.56 -20.84 11.81
CA GLY A 116 -6.87 -20.26 13.13
C GLY A 116 -7.84 -19.06 13.11
N VAL A 117 -8.46 -18.74 11.96
CA VAL A 117 -9.31 -17.54 11.76
C VAL A 117 -10.78 -17.90 11.45
N ASP A 118 -11.10 -19.19 11.28
CA ASP A 118 -12.45 -19.69 10.92
C ASP A 118 -13.36 -20.04 12.14
N ASP A 119 -13.13 -19.45 13.32
CA ASP A 119 -14.01 -19.56 14.51
C ASP A 119 -14.85 -18.29 14.76
#